data_AF-A0AAJ2JA79-F1
#
_entry.id   AF-A0AAJ2JA79-F1
#
_cell.length_a   1.000
_cell.length_b   1.000
_cell.length_c   1.000
_cell.angle_alpha   90.00
_cell.angle_beta   90.00
_cell.angle_gamma   90.00
#
_symmetry.space_group_name_H-M   'P 1'
#
loop_
_entity.id
_entity.type
_entity.pdbx_description
1 polymer ?
#
loop_
_entity_poly.entity_id
_entity_poly.type
_entity_poly.pdbx_seq_one_letter_code
_entity_poly.pdbx_strand_id
1 'polypeptide(L)'
;MKYQSILCATALMLVAVQPATADVNLNLPKNTEVLTVNGKPAVKSSNLVLADGINQIAFRYAAQYRQQADSVHYLSDVLIVRFDASAQTLTLTLPAINSARDAKKFDESPKLTLSNTQDEAVSFTSDKLIKNGIQLGRDFEHEILQYNLSNHPASLNLTMNTATTQPNDAIAPVLASQPQIHQTTAVTSTNLIAPAVVSSAAAAVNDKAQPTTSVTSTTAPSQTEISQMLDYWYKQANDNTKASFKAKINKE
;
A
#
# COMPACT_ATOMS: atom_id res chain seq x y z
N MET A 1 -22.59 62.58 -53.62
CA MET A 1 -21.59 61.74 -52.93
C MET A 1 -21.70 61.95 -51.43
N LYS A 2 -21.81 60.89 -50.63
CA LYS A 2 -21.31 60.76 -49.24
C LYS A 2 -21.55 59.31 -48.79
N TYR A 3 -20.53 58.70 -48.20
CA TYR A 3 -20.47 57.27 -47.85
C TYR A 3 -20.20 57.11 -46.36
N GLN A 4 -20.69 56.00 -45.78
CA GLN A 4 -20.20 55.33 -44.56
C GLN A 4 -20.37 56.12 -43.22
N SER A 5 -20.40 55.50 -42.03
CA SER A 5 -20.08 54.11 -41.66
C SER A 5 -21.07 53.52 -40.65
N ILE A 6 -21.41 52.23 -40.78
CA ILE A 6 -22.05 51.45 -39.70
C ILE A 6 -20.93 50.92 -38.80
N LEU A 7 -21.02 51.13 -37.48
CA LEU A 7 -19.98 50.74 -36.52
C LEU A 7 -20.49 49.60 -35.63
N CYS A 8 -20.16 48.37 -36.01
CA CYS A 8 -20.46 47.17 -35.23
C CYS A 8 -19.59 47.13 -33.96
N ALA A 9 -20.24 47.12 -32.79
CA ALA A 9 -19.58 46.90 -31.50
C ALA A 9 -19.90 45.49 -30.97
N THR A 10 -19.35 44.45 -31.62
CA THR A 10 -19.41 43.08 -31.10
C THR A 10 -18.37 42.91 -29.99
N ALA A 11 -18.79 43.07 -28.74
CA ALA A 11 -17.95 42.77 -27.58
C ALA A 11 -17.68 41.26 -27.52
N LEU A 12 -16.43 40.87 -27.75
CA LEU A 12 -16.00 39.47 -27.73
C LEU A 12 -15.87 39.00 -26.27
N MET A 13 -16.91 38.35 -25.76
CA MET A 13 -16.90 37.74 -24.43
C MET A 13 -15.97 36.52 -24.43
N LEU A 14 -14.77 36.66 -23.86
CA LEU A 14 -13.90 35.51 -23.57
C LEU A 14 -14.48 34.73 -22.39
N VAL A 15 -15.32 33.73 -22.69
CA VAL A 15 -15.71 32.71 -21.72
C VAL A 15 -14.52 31.76 -21.54
N ALA A 16 -13.82 31.90 -20.41
CA ALA A 16 -12.81 30.93 -20.02
C ALA A 16 -13.48 29.60 -19.66
N VAL A 17 -13.37 28.61 -20.55
CA VAL A 17 -13.82 27.24 -20.28
C VAL A 17 -12.90 26.65 -19.22
N GLN A 18 -13.39 26.57 -17.99
CA GLN A 18 -12.69 25.86 -16.91
C GLN A 18 -12.78 24.35 -17.18
N PRO A 19 -11.70 23.58 -17.02
CA PRO A 19 -11.78 22.13 -17.08
C PRO A 19 -12.59 21.63 -15.88
N ALA A 20 -13.80 21.14 -16.13
CA ALA A 20 -14.55 20.41 -15.12
C ALA A 20 -13.83 19.09 -14.84
N THR A 21 -13.39 18.88 -13.60
CA THR A 21 -12.87 17.57 -13.17
C THR A 21 -14.03 16.57 -13.14
N ALA A 22 -13.88 15.50 -13.93
CA ALA A 22 -14.88 14.47 -14.16
C ALA A 22 -14.95 13.46 -12.99
N ASP A 23 -15.16 13.97 -11.77
CA ASP A 23 -15.16 13.15 -10.56
C ASP A 23 -16.22 12.05 -10.61
N VAL A 24 -15.84 10.85 -10.19
CA VAL A 24 -16.73 9.70 -10.03
C VAL A 24 -17.18 9.65 -8.57
N ASN A 25 -18.49 9.60 -8.34
CA ASN A 25 -19.04 9.56 -7.00
C ASN A 25 -19.58 8.15 -6.69
N LEU A 26 -18.99 7.44 -5.73
CA LEU A 26 -19.40 6.08 -5.37
C LEU A 26 -20.15 6.05 -4.04
N ASN A 27 -21.45 5.78 -4.10
CA ASN A 27 -22.28 5.45 -2.95
C ASN A 27 -22.01 4.02 -2.49
N LEU A 28 -21.80 3.87 -1.18
CA LEU A 28 -21.52 2.61 -0.51
C LEU A 28 -22.67 2.28 0.45
N PRO A 29 -23.05 1.01 0.59
CA PRO A 29 -24.07 0.62 1.54
C PRO A 29 -23.48 0.68 2.96
N LYS A 30 -24.30 1.05 3.95
CA LYS A 30 -23.86 1.33 5.34
C LYS A 30 -23.16 0.17 6.06
N ASN A 31 -23.29 -1.02 5.50
CA ASN A 31 -22.73 -2.29 5.97
C ASN A 31 -21.34 -2.57 5.38
N THR A 32 -20.76 -1.65 4.61
CA THR A 32 -19.41 -1.75 4.05
C THR A 32 -18.37 -1.06 4.93
N GLU A 33 -17.31 -1.78 5.27
CA GLU A 33 -16.07 -1.23 5.84
C GLU A 33 -15.02 -1.11 4.74
N VAL A 34 -14.84 0.09 4.19
CA VAL A 34 -13.77 0.35 3.21
C VAL A 34 -12.42 0.39 3.94
N LEU A 35 -11.46 -0.35 3.39
CA LEU A 35 -10.10 -0.47 3.90
C LEU A 35 -9.15 0.41 3.08
N THR A 36 -9.19 0.28 1.75
CA THR A 36 -8.39 1.11 0.85
C THR A 36 -9.18 1.58 -0.37
N VAL A 37 -8.74 2.73 -0.91
CA VAL A 37 -9.17 3.30 -2.18
C VAL A 37 -7.90 3.56 -3.00
N ASN A 38 -7.81 2.96 -4.19
CA ASN A 38 -6.65 3.05 -5.08
C ASN A 38 -5.30 2.78 -4.35
N GLY A 39 -5.30 1.79 -3.45
CA GLY A 39 -4.13 1.39 -2.64
C GLY A 39 -3.79 2.31 -1.46
N LYS A 40 -4.55 3.38 -1.20
CA LYS A 40 -4.39 4.29 -0.06
C LYS A 40 -5.41 4.00 1.05
N PRO A 41 -5.12 4.27 2.34
CA PRO A 41 -6.08 4.05 3.42
C PRO A 41 -7.36 4.87 3.21
N ALA A 42 -8.50 4.24 3.47
CA ALA A 42 -9.81 4.88 3.36
C ALA A 42 -10.30 5.40 4.71
N VAL A 43 -10.99 6.55 4.70
CA VAL A 43 -11.78 6.99 5.85
C VAL A 43 -13.19 6.42 5.73
N LYS A 44 -13.73 5.90 6.84
CA LYS A 44 -15.10 5.35 6.89
C LYS A 44 -16.11 6.38 6.42
N SER A 45 -16.74 6.10 5.30
CA SER A 45 -17.64 7.00 4.58
C SER A 45 -18.65 6.16 3.77
N SER A 46 -19.88 6.66 3.63
CA SER A 46 -20.90 6.06 2.76
C SER A 46 -20.84 6.58 1.31
N ASN A 47 -19.90 7.48 1.03
CA ASN A 47 -19.75 8.17 -0.24
C ASN A 47 -18.26 8.43 -0.46
N LEU A 48 -17.73 7.99 -1.60
CA LEU A 48 -16.36 8.26 -2.02
C LEU A 48 -16.37 9.16 -3.26
N VAL A 49 -15.56 10.22 -3.23
CA VAL A 49 -15.22 10.99 -4.43
C VAL A 49 -13.92 10.44 -4.98
N LEU A 50 -13.96 10.02 -6.24
CA LEU A 50 -12.92 9.30 -6.94
C LEU A 50 -12.53 10.07 -8.20
N ALA A 51 -11.29 9.92 -8.65
CA ALA A 51 -10.84 10.51 -9.90
C ALA A 51 -11.51 9.82 -11.11
N ASP A 52 -11.52 10.51 -12.24
CA ASP A 52 -11.96 9.97 -13.53
C ASP A 52 -11.17 8.71 -13.94
N GLY A 53 -11.84 7.74 -14.56
CA GLY A 53 -11.28 6.50 -15.09
C GLY A 53 -11.26 5.30 -14.12
N ILE A 54 -10.18 4.52 -14.21
CA ILE A 54 -10.04 3.24 -13.49
C ILE A 54 -9.85 3.48 -12.00
N ASN A 55 -10.76 2.93 -11.20
CA ASN A 55 -10.72 2.96 -9.75
C ASN A 55 -10.80 1.55 -9.15
N GLN A 56 -10.20 1.39 -7.98
CA GLN A 56 -10.21 0.17 -7.17
C GLN A 56 -10.55 0.51 -5.72
N ILE A 57 -11.43 -0.28 -5.11
CA ILE A 57 -11.69 -0.25 -3.67
C ILE A 57 -11.46 -1.63 -3.07
N ALA A 58 -10.94 -1.67 -1.83
CA ALA A 58 -10.89 -2.87 -1.02
C ALA A 58 -11.76 -2.68 0.24
N PHE A 59 -12.65 -3.60 0.53
CA PHE A 59 -13.61 -3.47 1.63
C PHE A 59 -14.05 -4.81 2.24
N ARG A 60 -14.72 -4.76 3.38
CA ARG A 60 -15.41 -5.90 4.01
C ARG A 60 -16.90 -5.62 4.14
N TYR A 61 -17.71 -6.67 4.08
CA TYR A 61 -19.14 -6.60 4.37
C TYR A 61 -19.38 -7.04 5.82
N ALA A 62 -19.85 -6.12 6.65
CA ALA A 62 -20.30 -6.35 8.03
C ALA A 62 -21.83 -6.48 8.08
N ALA A 63 -22.36 -7.63 8.50
CA ALA A 63 -23.80 -7.82 8.69
C ALA A 63 -24.13 -8.34 10.08
N GLN A 64 -25.42 -8.30 10.45
CA GLN A 64 -25.91 -8.82 11.72
C GLN A 64 -27.23 -9.55 11.48
N TYR A 65 -27.32 -10.79 11.93
CA TYR A 65 -28.54 -11.60 11.81
C TYR A 65 -28.89 -12.30 13.12
N ARG A 66 -30.14 -12.76 13.24
CA ARG A 66 -30.62 -13.50 14.41
C ARG A 66 -30.46 -15.00 14.21
N GLN A 67 -29.98 -15.68 15.24
CA GLN A 67 -29.93 -17.14 15.30
C GLN A 67 -30.47 -17.56 16.66
N GLN A 68 -31.69 -18.11 16.66
CA GLN A 68 -32.47 -18.34 17.89
C GLN A 68 -32.63 -17.03 18.68
N ALA A 69 -32.22 -16.97 19.96
CA ALA A 69 -32.24 -15.75 20.75
C ALA A 69 -31.05 -14.80 20.44
N ASP A 70 -29.96 -15.36 19.90
CA ASP A 70 -28.69 -14.65 19.76
C ASP A 70 -28.64 -13.74 18.54
N SER A 71 -27.74 -12.76 18.60
CA SER A 71 -27.41 -11.88 17.49
C SER A 71 -25.99 -12.18 17.01
N VAL A 72 -25.88 -12.74 15.82
CA VAL A 72 -24.59 -13.09 15.21
C VAL A 72 -24.10 -11.92 14.38
N HIS A 73 -22.86 -11.51 14.63
CA HIS A 73 -22.14 -10.56 13.78
C HIS A 73 -21.39 -11.35 12.71
N TYR A 74 -21.66 -11.04 11.45
CA TYR A 74 -20.95 -11.55 10.29
C TYR A 74 -20.01 -10.48 9.74
N LEU A 75 -18.81 -10.88 9.33
CA LEU A 75 -17.84 -9.97 8.74
C LEU A 75 -17.03 -10.74 7.68
N SER A 76 -17.24 -10.40 6.41
CA SER A 76 -16.67 -11.13 5.27
C SER A 76 -15.14 -11.09 5.22
N ASP A 77 -14.57 -11.93 4.35
CA ASP A 77 -13.25 -11.68 3.77
C ASP A 77 -13.20 -10.30 3.06
N VAL A 78 -11.99 -9.83 2.79
CA VAL A 78 -11.78 -8.58 2.03
C VAL A 78 -12.10 -8.81 0.56
N LEU A 79 -13.03 -8.03 0.01
CA LEU A 79 -13.35 -7.95 -1.40
C LEU A 79 -12.59 -6.80 -2.04
N ILE A 80 -12.10 -7.01 -3.25
CA ILE A 80 -11.50 -5.97 -4.10
C ILE A 80 -12.41 -5.81 -5.31
N VAL A 81 -12.82 -4.58 -5.59
CA VAL A 81 -13.64 -4.24 -6.77
C VAL A 81 -12.91 -3.20 -7.58
N ARG A 82 -12.74 -3.46 -8.88
CA ARG A 82 -12.15 -2.55 -9.87
C ARG A 82 -13.18 -2.24 -10.96
N PHE A 83 -13.35 -0.97 -11.29
CA PHE A 83 -14.25 -0.50 -12.34
C PHE A 83 -13.62 0.67 -13.08
N ASP A 84 -14.17 1.00 -14.24
CA ASP A 84 -13.78 2.14 -15.06
C ASP A 84 -15.03 3.00 -15.27
N ALA A 85 -14.92 4.30 -14.96
CA ALA A 85 -16.08 5.20 -14.86
C ALA A 85 -15.65 6.65 -15.06
N SER A 86 -16.54 7.48 -15.63
CA SER A 86 -16.25 8.90 -15.88
C SER A 86 -17.44 9.77 -15.55
N ALA A 87 -17.21 10.88 -14.83
CA ALA A 87 -18.20 11.93 -14.52
C ALA A 87 -19.59 11.44 -14.05
N GLN A 88 -19.65 10.33 -13.31
CA GLN A 88 -20.91 9.67 -12.98
C GLN A 88 -21.02 9.28 -11.51
N THR A 89 -22.27 9.20 -11.02
CA THR A 89 -22.58 8.67 -9.70
C THR A 89 -22.95 7.19 -9.81
N LEU A 90 -22.29 6.38 -8.99
CA LEU A 90 -22.41 4.93 -8.92
C LEU A 90 -22.93 4.51 -7.54
N THR A 91 -23.60 3.37 -7.47
CA THR A 91 -24.05 2.75 -6.22
C THR A 91 -23.61 1.30 -6.18
N LEU A 92 -22.78 0.97 -5.20
CA LEU A 92 -22.47 -0.42 -4.86
C LEU A 92 -23.63 -1.00 -4.02
N THR A 93 -24.18 -2.13 -4.44
CA THR A 93 -25.21 -2.84 -3.67
C THR A 93 -24.75 -4.24 -3.31
N LEU A 94 -24.97 -4.61 -2.05
CA LEU A 94 -24.68 -5.93 -1.47
C LEU A 94 -26.00 -6.62 -1.07
N PRO A 95 -26.14 -7.94 -1.26
CA PRO A 95 -27.32 -8.69 -0.86
C PRO A 95 -27.44 -8.73 0.67
N ALA A 96 -28.66 -8.75 1.19
CA ALA A 96 -28.90 -8.88 2.62
C ALA A 96 -28.44 -10.25 3.16
N ILE A 97 -27.75 -10.25 4.30
CA ILE A 97 -27.32 -11.45 5.03
C ILE A 97 -28.22 -11.60 6.25
N ASN A 98 -29.26 -12.45 6.13
CA ASN A 98 -30.28 -12.63 7.17
C ASN A 98 -30.11 -13.95 7.93
N SER A 99 -29.12 -14.77 7.57
CA SER A 99 -28.87 -16.08 8.17
C SER A 99 -27.43 -16.54 7.99
N ALA A 100 -27.03 -17.56 8.75
CA ALA A 100 -25.76 -18.27 8.57
C ALA A 100 -25.62 -18.90 7.16
N ARG A 101 -26.74 -19.26 6.52
CA ARG A 101 -26.77 -19.77 5.14
C ARG A 101 -26.41 -18.68 4.14
N ASP A 102 -26.93 -17.48 4.33
CA ASP A 102 -26.65 -16.34 3.44
C ASP A 102 -25.18 -15.89 3.60
N ALA A 103 -24.70 -15.82 4.85
CA ALA A 103 -23.30 -15.52 5.17
C ALA A 103 -22.34 -16.49 4.46
N LYS A 104 -22.52 -17.80 4.68
CA LYS A 104 -21.72 -18.84 4.01
C LYS A 104 -21.79 -18.75 2.48
N LYS A 105 -22.99 -18.53 1.93
CA LYS A 105 -23.18 -18.38 0.47
C LYS A 105 -22.44 -17.17 -0.09
N PHE A 106 -22.37 -16.07 0.66
CA PHE A 106 -21.62 -14.88 0.27
C PHE A 106 -20.11 -15.11 0.37
N ASP A 107 -19.61 -15.78 1.41
CA ASP A 107 -18.18 -16.11 1.54
C ASP A 107 -17.68 -17.02 0.39
N GLU A 108 -18.52 -17.97 -0.04
CA GLU A 108 -18.24 -18.91 -1.13
C GLU A 108 -18.40 -18.28 -2.53
N SER A 109 -19.39 -17.39 -2.71
CA SER A 109 -19.67 -16.73 -3.98
C SER A 109 -20.22 -15.32 -3.73
N PRO A 110 -19.33 -14.33 -3.53
CA PRO A 110 -19.74 -12.95 -3.30
C PRO A 110 -20.55 -12.43 -4.49
N LYS A 111 -21.79 -12.01 -4.23
CA LYS A 111 -22.61 -11.32 -5.22
C LYS A 111 -22.69 -9.85 -4.85
N LEU A 112 -22.37 -9.00 -5.81
CA LEU A 112 -22.48 -7.56 -5.69
C LEU A 112 -22.95 -6.99 -7.04
N THR A 113 -23.51 -5.79 -7.01
CA THR A 113 -23.88 -5.04 -8.20
C THR A 113 -23.38 -3.61 -8.08
N LEU A 114 -23.03 -3.03 -9.22
CA LEU A 114 -22.65 -1.63 -9.36
C LEU A 114 -23.63 -1.03 -10.38
N SER A 115 -24.37 0.00 -10.02
CA SER A 115 -25.32 0.67 -10.92
C SER A 115 -25.11 2.18 -10.96
N ASN A 116 -25.50 2.83 -12.05
CA ASN A 116 -25.55 4.28 -12.14
C ASN A 116 -26.87 4.85 -11.54
N THR A 117 -27.08 6.16 -11.66
CA THR A 117 -28.30 6.85 -11.21
C THR A 117 -29.58 6.50 -11.96
N GLN A 118 -29.49 5.71 -13.03
CA GLN A 118 -30.57 5.24 -13.87
C GLN A 118 -30.90 3.74 -13.60
N ASP A 119 -30.31 3.18 -12.53
CA ASP A 119 -30.34 1.75 -12.18
C ASP A 119 -29.74 0.81 -13.25
N GLU A 120 -29.00 1.35 -14.21
CA GLU A 120 -28.30 0.57 -15.23
C GLU A 120 -27.04 -0.06 -14.64
N ALA A 121 -26.80 -1.33 -14.94
CA ALA A 121 -25.63 -2.06 -14.44
C ALA A 121 -24.33 -1.58 -15.10
N VAL A 122 -23.37 -1.16 -14.27
CA VAL A 122 -22.02 -0.77 -14.68
C VAL A 122 -21.09 -1.97 -14.55
N SER A 123 -20.21 -2.16 -15.53
CA SER A 123 -19.24 -3.26 -15.53
C SER A 123 -18.15 -3.04 -14.47
N PHE A 124 -17.81 -4.11 -13.77
CA PHE A 124 -16.72 -4.14 -12.80
C PHE A 124 -16.07 -5.53 -12.79
N THR A 125 -14.85 -5.61 -12.27
CA THR A 125 -14.20 -6.86 -11.89
C THR A 125 -14.15 -6.94 -10.37
N SER A 126 -14.40 -8.11 -9.80
CA SER A 126 -14.30 -8.34 -8.35
C SER A 126 -13.44 -9.56 -8.07
N ASP A 127 -12.76 -9.53 -6.92
CA ASP A 127 -11.94 -10.63 -6.41
C ASP A 127 -11.91 -10.63 -4.87
N LYS A 128 -11.33 -11.66 -4.26
CA LYS A 128 -11.09 -11.75 -2.81
C LYS A 128 -9.59 -11.58 -2.51
N LEU A 129 -9.24 -10.72 -1.54
CA LEU A 129 -7.88 -10.62 -1.04
C LEU A 129 -7.61 -11.74 -0.03
N ILE A 130 -7.27 -12.92 -0.57
CA ILE A 130 -6.97 -14.13 0.21
C ILE A 130 -5.66 -13.97 0.98
N LYS A 131 -5.70 -14.27 2.28
CA LYS A 131 -4.50 -14.41 3.13
C LYS A 131 -4.60 -15.69 3.95
N ASN A 132 -3.58 -16.53 3.85
CA ASN A 132 -3.50 -17.79 4.57
C ASN A 132 -3.04 -17.54 6.02
N GLY A 133 -3.63 -18.26 6.99
CA GLY A 133 -3.22 -18.21 8.39
C GLY A 133 -3.88 -17.07 9.20
N ILE A 134 -3.13 -16.53 10.16
CA ILE A 134 -3.63 -15.56 11.15
C ILE A 134 -3.88 -14.19 10.48
N GLN A 135 -5.07 -13.63 10.67
CA GLN A 135 -5.50 -12.35 10.08
C GLN A 135 -5.41 -11.13 11.03
N LEU A 136 -4.61 -11.22 12.10
CA LEU A 136 -4.38 -10.11 13.03
C LEU A 136 -3.33 -9.14 12.48
N GLY A 137 -3.55 -7.83 12.67
CA GLY A 137 -2.58 -6.80 12.27
C GLY A 137 -2.29 -6.74 10.77
N ARG A 138 -3.30 -7.03 9.91
CA ARG A 138 -3.16 -6.91 8.45
C ARG A 138 -2.89 -5.46 8.04
N ASP A 139 -1.89 -5.29 7.20
CA ASP A 139 -1.53 -4.04 6.56
C ASP A 139 -2.14 -4.06 5.15
N PHE A 140 -3.31 -3.43 5.01
CA PHE A 140 -4.10 -3.56 3.79
C PHE A 140 -3.49 -2.77 2.63
N GLU A 141 -2.77 -1.69 2.89
CA GLU A 141 -2.00 -0.92 1.92
C GLU A 141 -0.90 -1.77 1.29
N HIS A 142 -0.07 -2.45 2.09
CA HIS A 142 0.98 -3.32 1.56
C HIS A 142 0.42 -4.58 0.90
N GLU A 143 -0.65 -5.17 1.42
CA GLU A 143 -1.29 -6.35 0.80
C GLU A 143 -1.96 -6.00 -0.53
N ILE A 144 -2.61 -4.83 -0.65
CA ILE A 144 -3.20 -4.33 -1.90
C ILE A 144 -2.12 -3.91 -2.90
N LEU A 145 -0.98 -3.38 -2.44
CA LEU A 145 0.17 -3.13 -3.31
C LEU A 145 0.72 -4.44 -3.90
N GLN A 146 0.91 -5.49 -3.08
CA GLN A 146 1.36 -6.81 -3.55
C GLN A 146 0.36 -7.45 -4.51
N TYR A 147 -0.94 -7.35 -4.19
CA TYR A 147 -2.03 -7.78 -5.07
C TYR A 147 -1.96 -7.07 -6.43
N ASN A 148 -1.80 -5.74 -6.44
CA ASN A 148 -1.76 -4.94 -7.66
C ASN A 148 -0.49 -5.07 -8.52
N LEU A 149 0.62 -5.52 -7.92
CA LEU A 149 1.84 -5.93 -8.64
C LEU A 149 1.74 -7.35 -9.20
N SER A 150 0.74 -8.11 -8.76
CA SER A 150 0.43 -9.46 -9.23
C SER A 150 -0.73 -9.41 -10.22
N ASN A 151 -0.79 -10.38 -11.13
CA ASN A 151 -1.80 -10.44 -12.20
C ASN A 151 -3.14 -11.04 -11.69
N HIS A 152 -3.73 -10.43 -10.66
CA HIS A 152 -5.05 -10.81 -10.15
C HIS A 152 -6.18 -10.07 -10.91
N PRO A 153 -7.41 -10.63 -10.98
CA PRO A 153 -8.51 -10.07 -11.77
C PRO A 153 -8.83 -8.60 -11.50
N ALA A 154 -8.89 -8.18 -10.24
CA ALA A 154 -9.23 -6.82 -9.87
C ALA A 154 -7.99 -5.90 -9.73
N SER A 155 -6.79 -6.35 -10.11
CA SER A 155 -5.56 -5.56 -10.01
C SER A 155 -5.61 -4.30 -10.86
N LEU A 156 -5.02 -3.21 -10.35
CA LEU A 156 -4.72 -2.00 -11.12
C LEU A 156 -3.59 -2.20 -12.14
N ASN A 157 -2.94 -3.37 -12.14
CA ASN A 157 -1.88 -3.76 -13.07
C ASN A 157 -0.76 -2.71 -13.15
N LEU A 158 -0.19 -2.34 -11.99
CA LEU A 158 0.91 -1.37 -11.96
C LEU A 158 2.14 -1.99 -12.60
N THR A 159 2.38 -1.65 -13.86
CA THR A 159 3.64 -1.94 -14.52
C THR A 159 4.74 -1.20 -13.79
N MET A 160 5.65 -1.95 -13.16
CA MET A 160 6.90 -1.39 -12.65
C MET A 160 7.68 -0.86 -13.86
N ASN A 161 7.63 0.46 -14.10
CA ASN A 161 8.57 1.14 -14.99
C ASN A 161 9.97 1.06 -14.37
N THR A 162 10.63 -0.08 -14.54
CA THR A 162 12.07 -0.19 -14.40
C THR A 162 12.68 0.71 -15.46
N ALA A 163 13.00 1.94 -15.07
CA ALA A 163 13.80 2.83 -15.89
C ALA A 163 15.15 2.15 -16.12
N THR A 164 15.28 1.48 -17.27
CA THR A 164 16.54 0.92 -17.72
C THR A 164 17.48 2.10 -17.99
N THR A 165 18.33 2.43 -17.02
CA THR A 165 19.57 3.14 -17.29
C THR A 165 20.36 2.31 -18.29
N GLN A 166 20.19 2.66 -19.56
CA GLN A 166 20.86 2.07 -20.70
C GLN A 166 22.38 2.20 -20.49
N PRO A 167 23.14 1.09 -20.37
CA PRO A 167 24.59 1.14 -20.29
C PRO A 167 25.14 1.45 -21.69
N ASN A 168 25.06 2.71 -22.09
CA ASN A 168 25.53 3.17 -23.38
C ASN A 168 27.00 3.60 -23.29
N ASP A 169 27.89 2.62 -23.14
CA ASP A 169 29.30 2.78 -23.53
C ASP A 169 29.87 1.45 -24.01
N ALA A 170 29.90 1.30 -25.33
CA ALA A 170 30.64 0.24 -26.00
C ALA A 170 32.10 0.68 -26.17
N ILE A 171 33.00 0.16 -25.33
CA ILE A 171 34.44 0.20 -25.60
C ILE A 171 34.89 -1.23 -25.90
N ALA A 172 35.27 -1.47 -27.16
CA ALA A 172 35.66 -2.78 -27.64
C ALA A 172 37.03 -3.23 -27.04
N PRO A 173 37.24 -4.54 -26.82
CA PRO A 173 38.53 -5.05 -26.37
C PRO A 173 39.55 -5.06 -27.51
N VAL A 174 40.69 -4.40 -27.32
CA VAL A 174 41.90 -4.61 -28.14
C VAL A 174 42.89 -5.53 -27.42
N LEU A 175 43.52 -6.42 -28.18
CA LEU A 175 44.24 -7.59 -27.69
C LEU A 175 45.77 -7.43 -27.81
N ALA A 176 46.51 -8.06 -26.88
CA ALA A 176 47.98 -8.25 -26.83
C ALA A 176 48.82 -6.98 -26.52
N SER A 177 49.96 -7.04 -25.81
CA SER A 177 50.91 -8.15 -25.65
C SER A 177 51.61 -8.18 -24.26
N GLN A 178 52.10 -9.36 -23.84
CA GLN A 178 53.10 -9.49 -22.75
C GLN A 178 54.53 -9.23 -23.27
N PRO A 179 55.51 -8.94 -22.39
CA PRO A 179 56.48 -9.97 -22.00
C PRO A 179 56.75 -10.06 -20.47
N GLN A 180 57.73 -10.89 -20.07
CA GLN A 180 57.82 -11.61 -18.79
C GLN A 180 58.99 -11.21 -17.84
N ILE A 181 58.84 -11.58 -16.56
CA ILE A 181 59.81 -11.95 -15.48
C ILE A 181 60.95 -11.00 -15.00
N HIS A 182 61.16 -10.93 -13.67
CA HIS A 182 62.39 -11.36 -12.93
C HIS A 182 62.30 -11.20 -11.36
N GLN A 183 62.16 -12.34 -10.67
CA GLN A 183 62.79 -12.83 -9.40
C GLN A 183 63.31 -11.96 -8.19
N THR A 184 62.98 -12.45 -6.96
CA THR A 184 63.77 -12.48 -5.68
C THR A 184 63.94 -11.14 -4.90
N THR A 185 63.70 -11.00 -3.58
CA THR A 185 64.27 -11.71 -2.40
C THR A 185 63.40 -11.58 -1.13
N ALA A 186 63.57 -12.47 -0.14
CA ALA A 186 62.80 -12.53 1.12
C ALA A 186 63.40 -11.72 2.31
N VAL A 187 62.59 -11.48 3.35
CA VAL A 187 63.01 -11.50 4.78
C VAL A 187 61.85 -11.94 5.69
N THR A 188 62.22 -12.63 6.78
CA THR A 188 61.37 -13.34 7.77
C THR A 188 61.14 -12.49 9.04
N SER A 189 60.36 -13.02 10.02
CA SER A 189 60.31 -12.65 11.47
C SER A 189 59.19 -11.64 11.85
N THR A 190 58.35 -11.78 12.90
CA THR A 190 58.15 -12.83 13.95
C THR A 190 56.69 -12.78 14.47
N ASN A 191 56.19 -13.88 15.06
CA ASN A 191 54.96 -13.95 15.88
C ASN A 191 54.90 -12.91 17.03
N LEU A 192 53.69 -12.58 17.52
CA LEU A 192 53.29 -12.62 18.95
C LEU A 192 51.78 -12.31 19.18
N ILE A 193 51.08 -13.32 19.71
CA ILE A 193 50.06 -13.33 20.81
C ILE A 193 50.10 -12.07 21.73
N ALA A 194 49.05 -11.55 22.41
CA ALA A 194 47.73 -12.04 22.86
C ALA A 194 46.76 -10.84 23.22
N PRO A 195 45.52 -11.05 23.74
CA PRO A 195 44.51 -9.98 23.92
C PRO A 195 44.46 -9.33 25.33
N ALA A 196 43.86 -8.13 25.43
CA ALA A 196 43.55 -7.41 26.69
C ALA A 196 42.34 -6.46 26.49
N VAL A 197 41.13 -6.81 26.93
CA VAL A 197 40.42 -6.44 28.20
C VAL A 197 39.90 -5.00 28.34
N VAL A 198 38.76 -4.91 29.04
CA VAL A 198 37.89 -3.76 29.28
C VAL A 198 38.49 -2.61 30.09
N SER A 199 37.92 -1.40 29.94
CA SER A 199 37.74 -0.46 31.05
C SER A 199 36.58 0.51 30.80
N SER A 200 35.90 0.86 31.88
CA SER A 200 34.80 1.84 31.95
C SER A 200 35.11 2.88 33.03
N ALA A 201 34.64 4.11 32.86
CA ALA A 201 34.54 5.13 33.93
C ALA A 201 33.62 6.28 33.48
N ALA A 202 32.95 6.95 34.43
CA ALA A 202 31.98 8.02 34.18
C ALA A 202 32.04 9.13 35.26
N ALA A 203 31.68 10.36 34.89
CA ALA A 203 31.23 11.50 35.72
C ALA A 203 30.74 12.65 34.77
N ALA A 204 29.52 13.22 34.81
CA ALA A 204 28.83 14.01 35.87
C ALA A 204 29.30 15.50 35.90
N VAL A 205 28.47 16.57 35.88
CA VAL A 205 27.01 16.81 35.98
C VAL A 205 26.61 18.14 35.24
N ASN A 206 25.38 18.32 34.72
CA ASN A 206 24.65 19.61 34.85
C ASN A 206 23.10 19.46 34.75
N ASP A 207 22.38 20.44 35.30
CA ASP A 207 20.97 20.38 35.75
C ASP A 207 20.09 21.46 35.07
N LYS A 208 18.84 21.12 34.66
CA LYS A 208 17.61 21.93 34.87
C LYS A 208 16.33 21.38 34.20
N ALA A 209 15.22 21.59 34.91
CA ALA A 209 13.81 21.69 34.46
C ALA A 209 12.97 20.41 34.23
N GLN A 210 12.17 20.10 35.26
CA GLN A 210 10.98 19.25 35.30
C GLN A 210 9.77 19.96 34.63
N PRO A 211 8.85 19.25 33.92
CA PRO A 211 7.59 18.81 34.57
C PRO A 211 7.44 17.29 34.74
N THR A 212 6.79 16.91 35.84
CA THR A 212 6.52 15.53 36.27
C THR A 212 5.29 14.90 35.61
N THR A 213 5.46 13.67 35.12
CA THR A 213 4.42 12.62 35.22
C THR A 213 5.09 11.27 35.54
N SER A 214 5.16 10.93 36.83
CA SER A 214 5.28 9.53 37.28
C SER A 214 3.99 8.78 36.88
N VAL A 215 4.00 7.49 36.50
CA VAL A 215 4.27 6.35 37.40
C VAL A 215 5.04 5.22 36.70
N THR A 216 5.87 4.52 37.47
CA THR A 216 6.66 3.34 37.09
C THR A 216 5.82 2.08 36.88
N SER A 217 6.15 1.28 35.86
CA SER A 217 5.95 -0.18 35.89
C SER A 217 7.10 -0.90 35.18
N THR A 218 7.83 -1.74 35.92
CA THR A 218 8.80 -2.68 35.36
C THR A 218 8.06 -3.78 34.63
N THR A 219 7.84 -3.58 33.32
CA THR A 219 7.14 -4.51 32.46
C THR A 219 8.05 -4.85 31.28
N ALA A 220 8.10 -6.13 30.89
CA ALA A 220 8.75 -6.51 29.63
C ALA A 220 8.07 -5.74 28.48
N PRO A 221 8.81 -5.29 27.45
CA PRO A 221 8.23 -4.57 26.32
C PRO A 221 7.11 -5.41 25.70
N SER A 222 5.98 -4.79 25.36
CA SER A 222 4.85 -5.50 24.76
C SER A 222 5.22 -6.06 23.39
N GLN A 223 4.49 -7.07 22.91
CA GLN A 223 4.73 -7.65 21.58
C GLN A 223 4.65 -6.61 20.45
N THR A 224 3.84 -5.55 20.63
CA THR A 224 3.75 -4.42 19.70
C THR A 224 5.03 -3.59 19.70
N GLU A 225 5.55 -3.23 20.88
CA GLU A 225 6.80 -2.49 21.02
C GLU A 225 8.01 -3.32 20.54
N ILE A 226 8.04 -4.62 20.83
CA ILE A 226 9.06 -5.55 20.31
C ILE A 226 9.01 -5.59 18.78
N SER A 227 7.81 -5.66 18.17
CA SER A 227 7.67 -5.65 16.71
C SER A 227 8.15 -4.33 16.09
N GLN A 228 7.87 -3.18 16.73
CA GLN A 228 8.39 -1.87 16.30
C GLN A 228 9.92 -1.78 16.42
N MET A 229 10.51 -2.31 17.49
CA MET A 229 11.97 -2.41 17.64
C MET A 229 12.59 -3.27 16.54
N LEU A 230 11.99 -4.42 16.21
CA LEU A 230 12.47 -5.31 15.14
C LEU A 230 12.40 -4.64 13.76
N ASP A 231 11.31 -3.93 13.44
CA ASP A 231 11.19 -3.16 12.20
C ASP A 231 12.22 -2.02 12.12
N TYR A 232 12.45 -1.29 13.22
CA TYR A 232 13.47 -0.26 13.32
C TYR A 232 14.88 -0.80 13.02
N TRP A 233 15.27 -1.90 13.70
CA TRP A 233 16.57 -2.54 13.46
C TRP A 233 16.69 -3.12 12.05
N TYR A 234 15.61 -3.71 11.52
CA TYR A 234 15.59 -4.23 10.15
C TYR A 234 15.76 -3.11 9.12
N LYS A 235 15.10 -1.95 9.30
CA LYS A 235 15.26 -0.78 8.42
C LYS A 235 16.69 -0.24 8.43
N GLN A 236 17.29 -0.10 9.62
CA GLN A 236 18.65 0.42 9.82
C GLN A 236 19.76 -0.50 9.28
N ALA A 237 19.48 -1.80 9.11
CA ALA A 237 20.44 -2.77 8.61
C ALA A 237 20.77 -2.60 7.11
N ASN A 238 22.00 -2.91 6.71
CA ASN A 238 22.37 -2.99 5.30
C ASN A 238 21.83 -4.28 4.63
N ASP A 239 21.90 -4.35 3.30
CA ASP A 239 21.28 -5.42 2.52
C ASP A 239 21.86 -6.81 2.80
N ASN A 240 23.16 -6.91 3.10
CA ASN A 240 23.80 -8.17 3.47
C ASN A 240 23.27 -8.65 4.85
N THR A 241 23.15 -7.75 5.82
CA THR A 241 22.57 -8.05 7.13
C THR A 241 21.09 -8.44 7.02
N LYS A 242 20.29 -7.74 6.20
CA LYS A 242 18.88 -8.07 5.90
C LYS A 242 18.73 -9.45 5.26
N ALA A 243 19.57 -9.76 4.26
CA ALA A 243 19.58 -11.06 3.59
C ALA A 243 19.97 -12.19 4.56
N SER A 244 21.02 -11.99 5.36
CA SER A 244 21.49 -12.93 6.38
C SER A 244 20.45 -13.20 7.47
N PHE A 245 19.70 -12.17 7.89
CA PHE A 245 18.60 -12.30 8.85
C PHE A 245 17.44 -13.14 8.27
N LYS A 246 16.99 -12.80 7.05
CA LYS A 246 15.95 -13.54 6.34
C LYS A 246 16.31 -15.02 6.11
N ALA A 247 17.58 -15.30 5.80
CA ALA A 247 18.08 -16.66 5.62
C ALA A 247 18.12 -17.50 6.92
N LYS A 248 18.16 -16.86 8.10
CA LYS A 248 18.05 -17.54 9.40
C LYS A 248 16.60 -17.89 9.75
N ILE A 249 15.66 -16.96 9.52
CA ILE A 249 14.23 -17.21 9.78
C ILE A 249 13.71 -18.39 8.94
N ASN A 250 14.17 -18.53 7.70
CA ASN A 250 13.75 -19.62 6.81
C ASN A 250 14.42 -20.99 7.10
N LYS A 251 15.12 -21.14 8.24
CA LYS A 251 15.82 -22.38 8.66
C LYS A 251 15.25 -23.02 9.93
N GLU A 252 14.33 -22.35 10.61
CA GLU A 252 13.55 -22.85 11.74
C GLU A 252 12.15 -23.26 11.24
#